data_AF-A0A655AIK2-F1
#
_entry.id   AF-A0A655AIK2-F1
#
_cell.length_a   1.000
_cell.length_b   1.000
_cell.length_c   1.000
_cell.angle_alpha   90.00
_cell.angle_beta   90.00
_cell.angle_gamma   90.00
#
_symmetry.space_group_name_H-M   'P 1'
#
loop_
_entity.id
_entity.type
_entity.pdbx_description
1 polymer ?
#
loop_
_entity_poly.entity_id
_entity_poly.type
_entity_poly.pdbx_seq_one_letter_code
_entity_poly.pdbx_strand_id
1 'polypeptide(L)'
;MSGAARSALDAWHRHGLEGDVSLGPGSMSAKVAVSVFSVEFLVHAWDYAVAVGSELKAADSLAEYVLELARKLIKPEERSVAGFNEPVDVPEDGGALERLIAFTGRNPAR
;
A
#
# COMPACT_ATOMS: atom_id res chain seq x y z
N MET A 1 14.59 -6.52 -2.28
CA MET A 1 13.22 -6.11 -2.67
C MET A 1 13.10 -5.44 -4.05
N SER A 2 14.15 -4.83 -4.64
CA SER A 2 13.97 -4.08 -5.91
C SER A 2 13.63 -4.94 -7.14
N GLY A 3 14.07 -6.21 -7.19
CA GLY A 3 13.81 -7.08 -8.35
C GLY A 3 12.33 -7.42 -8.56
N ALA A 4 11.60 -7.72 -7.48
CA ALA A 4 10.17 -8.05 -7.57
C ALA A 4 9.32 -6.84 -7.97
N ALA A 5 9.60 -5.66 -7.40
CA ALA A 5 8.90 -4.43 -7.75
C ALA A 5 9.10 -4.05 -9.23
N ARG A 6 10.33 -4.19 -9.74
CA ARG A 6 10.62 -3.89 -11.15
C ARG A 6 9.92 -4.86 -12.10
N SER A 7 9.99 -6.16 -11.84
CA SER A 7 9.29 -7.16 -12.67
C SER A 7 7.78 -6.96 -12.70
N ALA A 8 7.17 -6.60 -11.56
CA ALA A 8 5.75 -6.28 -11.48
C ALA A 8 5.39 -5.04 -12.30
N LEU A 9 6.16 -3.96 -12.19
CA LEU A 9 5.98 -2.75 -13.00
C LEU A 9 6.10 -3.04 -14.50
N ASP A 10 7.13 -3.79 -14.90
CA ASP A 10 7.33 -4.15 -16.30
C ASP A 10 6.18 -5.00 -16.85
N ALA A 11 5.59 -5.88 -16.03
CA ALA A 11 4.40 -6.64 -16.40
C ALA A 11 3.18 -5.74 -16.61
N TRP A 12 2.93 -4.80 -15.68
CA TRP A 12 1.81 -3.85 -15.79
C TRP A 12 1.97 -2.88 -16.96
N HIS A 13 3.19 -2.44 -17.26
CA HIS A 13 3.44 -1.63 -18.46
C HIS A 13 3.11 -2.36 -19.75
N ARG A 14 3.38 -3.68 -19.83
CA ARG A 14 3.02 -4.48 -21.01
C ARG A 14 1.53 -4.79 -21.09
N HIS A 15 0.89 -5.05 -19.96
CA HIS A 15 -0.54 -5.35 -19.90
C HIS A 15 -1.41 -4.11 -20.16
N GLY A 16 -1.02 -2.96 -19.61
CA GLY A 16 -1.87 -1.76 -19.55
C GLY A 16 -2.87 -1.79 -18.39
N LEU A 17 -3.69 -0.75 -18.29
CA LEU A 17 -4.63 -0.54 -17.18
C LEU A 17 -6.10 -0.74 -17.55
N GLU A 18 -6.37 -1.09 -18.80
CA GLU A 18 -7.72 -1.30 -19.31
C GLU A 18 -8.19 -2.75 -19.06
N GLY A 19 -9.50 -2.92 -18.95
CA GLY A 19 -10.13 -4.22 -18.76
C GLY A 19 -9.93 -4.83 -17.38
N ASP A 20 -10.15 -6.15 -17.31
CA ASP A 20 -10.11 -6.93 -16.08
C ASP A 20 -8.94 -7.91 -16.09
N VAL A 21 -8.43 -8.21 -14.90
CA VAL A 21 -7.47 -9.28 -14.64
C VAL A 21 -8.09 -10.38 -13.80
N SER A 22 -7.68 -11.62 -14.01
CA SER A 22 -8.16 -12.77 -13.24
C SER A 22 -7.55 -12.78 -11.84
N LEU A 23 -8.39 -13.06 -10.84
CA LEU A 23 -8.01 -13.25 -9.45
C LEU A 23 -8.64 -14.56 -8.95
N GLY A 24 -7.94 -15.69 -9.18
CA GLY A 24 -8.47 -17.01 -8.86
C GLY A 24 -9.80 -17.26 -9.59
N PRO A 25 -10.89 -17.62 -8.89
CA PRO A 25 -12.20 -17.83 -9.52
C PRO A 25 -12.92 -16.51 -9.90
N GLY A 26 -12.42 -15.36 -9.47
CA GLY A 26 -12.99 -14.04 -9.77
C GLY A 26 -12.15 -13.23 -10.76
N SER A 27 -12.58 -12.00 -11.00
CA SER A 27 -11.82 -10.97 -11.71
C SER A 27 -11.90 -9.64 -10.97
N MET A 28 -10.98 -8.74 -11.28
CA MET A 28 -11.03 -7.34 -10.87
C MET A 28 -10.50 -6.44 -11.98
N SER A 29 -10.90 -5.18 -12.00
CA SER A 29 -10.35 -4.24 -12.96
C SER A 29 -8.82 -4.15 -12.83
N ALA A 30 -8.12 -4.07 -13.97
CA ALA A 30 -6.67 -3.90 -14.03
C ALA A 30 -6.21 -2.70 -13.18
N LYS A 31 -6.99 -1.61 -13.19
CA LYS A 31 -6.74 -0.41 -12.40
C LYS A 31 -6.78 -0.66 -10.90
N VAL A 32 -7.73 -1.46 -10.41
CA VAL A 32 -7.80 -1.84 -8.99
C VAL A 32 -6.61 -2.74 -8.65
N ALA A 33 -6.34 -3.76 -9.46
CA ALA A 33 -5.24 -4.70 -9.25
C ALA A 33 -3.87 -4.01 -9.17
N VAL A 34 -3.57 -3.07 -10.07
CA VAL A 34 -2.31 -2.34 -10.03
C VAL A 34 -2.22 -1.41 -8.82
N SER A 35 -3.35 -0.85 -8.38
CA SER A 35 -3.38 0.09 -7.24
C SER A 35 -3.00 -0.60 -5.93
N VAL A 36 -3.32 -1.89 -5.78
CA VAL A 36 -2.90 -2.70 -4.61
C VAL A 36 -1.38 -2.68 -4.45
N PHE A 37 -0.61 -2.80 -5.55
CA PHE A 37 0.85 -2.76 -5.47
C PHE A 37 1.42 -1.46 -4.90
N SER A 38 0.70 -0.34 -5.02
CA SER A 38 1.13 0.93 -4.43
C SER A 38 1.11 0.87 -2.91
N VAL A 39 0.10 0.23 -2.32
CA VAL A 39 0.00 0.00 -0.88
C VAL A 39 1.06 -1.02 -0.45
N GLU A 40 1.11 -2.18 -1.12
CA GLU A 40 2.04 -3.26 -0.80
C GLU A 40 3.50 -2.79 -0.80
N PHE A 41 3.95 -2.10 -1.85
CA PHE A 41 5.35 -1.68 -1.94
C PHE A 41 5.72 -0.60 -0.94
N LEU A 42 4.87 0.42 -0.74
CA LEU A 42 5.24 1.52 0.15
C LEU A 42 5.20 1.08 1.63
N VAL A 43 4.15 0.36 2.02
CA VAL A 43 3.99 -0.13 3.40
C VAL A 43 5.07 -1.15 3.74
N HIS A 44 5.38 -2.09 2.84
CA HIS A 44 6.44 -3.07 3.11
C HIS A 44 7.85 -2.52 2.97
N ALA A 45 8.06 -1.46 2.18
CA ALA A 45 9.32 -0.72 2.22
C ALA A 45 9.51 -0.08 3.61
N TRP A 46 8.44 0.44 4.23
CA TRP A 46 8.49 0.97 5.59
C TRP A 46 8.76 -0.15 6.61
N ASP A 47 8.03 -1.27 6.53
CA ASP A 47 8.23 -2.44 7.40
C ASP A 47 9.70 -2.90 7.37
N TYR A 48 10.28 -2.97 6.17
CA TYR A 48 11.68 -3.36 6.00
C TYR A 48 12.66 -2.33 6.56
N ALA A 49 12.42 -1.04 6.30
CA ALA A 49 13.28 0.03 6.82
C ALA A 49 13.35 -0.03 8.35
N VAL A 50 12.20 -0.13 9.02
CA VAL A 50 12.11 -0.31 10.47
C VAL A 50 12.85 -1.56 10.92
N ALA A 51 12.63 -2.70 10.26
CA ALA A 51 13.27 -3.97 10.62
C ALA A 51 14.80 -3.95 10.56
N VAL A 52 15.38 -3.10 9.71
CA VAL A 52 16.84 -2.93 9.59
C VAL A 52 17.39 -1.70 10.31
N GLY A 53 16.55 -0.99 11.08
CA GLY A 53 16.95 0.23 11.80
C GLY A 53 17.23 1.43 10.90
N SER A 54 16.61 1.49 9.72
CA SER A 54 16.69 2.60 8.78
C SER A 54 15.40 3.41 8.76
N GLU A 55 15.52 4.70 8.43
CA GLU A 55 14.37 5.55 8.13
C GLU A 55 13.96 5.38 6.65
N LEU A 56 12.66 5.26 6.37
CA LEU A 56 12.14 5.37 5.01
C LEU A 56 11.73 6.83 4.75
N LYS A 57 12.36 7.46 3.75
CA LYS A 57 11.94 8.77 3.25
C LYS A 57 11.15 8.60 1.96
N ALA A 58 9.84 8.85 2.04
CA ALA A 58 8.95 8.93 0.88
C ALA A 58 8.52 10.38 0.68
N ALA A 59 8.31 10.80 -0.58
CA ALA A 59 7.72 12.10 -0.85
C ALA A 59 6.29 12.14 -0.28
N ASP A 60 5.89 13.25 0.33
CA ASP A 60 4.56 13.38 0.94
C ASP A 60 3.45 13.13 -0.10
N SER A 61 3.60 13.66 -1.31
CA SER A 61 2.65 13.44 -2.41
C SER A 61 2.47 11.96 -2.77
N LEU A 62 3.52 11.15 -2.65
CA LEU A 62 3.43 9.71 -2.86
C LEU A 62 2.67 9.05 -1.70
N ALA A 63 3.02 9.37 -0.46
CA ALA A 63 2.36 8.79 0.70
C ALA A 63 0.87 9.18 0.79
N GLU A 64 0.52 10.41 0.46
CA GLU A 64 -0.87 10.88 0.36
C GLU A 64 -1.65 10.13 -0.72
N TYR A 65 -1.07 9.98 -1.91
CA TYR A 65 -1.68 9.20 -2.98
C TYR A 65 -1.96 7.76 -2.54
N VAL A 66 -1.00 7.11 -1.88
CA VAL A 66 -1.17 5.73 -1.40
C VAL A 66 -2.16 5.64 -0.25
N LEU A 67 -2.22 6.62 0.65
CA LEU A 67 -3.23 6.69 1.71
C LEU A 67 -4.64 6.75 1.12
N GLU A 68 -4.85 7.57 0.10
CA GLU A 68 -6.15 7.67 -0.57
C GLU A 68 -6.53 6.40 -1.34
N LEU A 69 -5.55 5.68 -1.89
CA LEU A 69 -5.79 4.34 -2.43
C LEU A 69 -6.15 3.34 -1.32
N ALA A 70 -5.40 3.33 -0.22
CA ALA A 70 -5.63 2.43 0.90
C ALA A 70 -7.05 2.62 1.47
N ARG A 71 -7.52 3.85 1.63
CA ARG A 71 -8.88 4.17 2.09
C ARG A 71 -9.98 3.65 1.16
N LYS A 72 -9.71 3.56 -0.14
CA LYS A 72 -10.65 3.03 -1.15
C LYS A 72 -10.64 1.51 -1.23
N LEU A 73 -9.46 0.90 -1.02
CA LEU A 73 -9.24 -0.54 -1.20
C LEU A 73 -9.52 -1.34 0.07
N ILE A 74 -9.21 -0.78 1.24
CA ILE A 74 -9.30 -1.48 2.52
C ILE A 74 -10.64 -1.16 3.18
N LYS A 75 -11.66 -1.99 2.90
CA LYS A 75 -12.98 -1.82 3.52
C LYS A 75 -12.96 -2.27 4.99
N PRO A 76 -13.66 -1.56 5.90
CA PRO A 76 -13.69 -1.90 7.32
C PRO A 76 -14.01 -3.38 7.60
N GLU A 77 -14.98 -3.94 6.89
CA GLU A 77 -15.43 -5.32 7.04
C GLU A 77 -14.44 -6.38 6.50
N GLU A 78 -13.51 -5.98 5.63
CA GLU A 78 -12.56 -6.88 4.97
C GLU A 78 -11.15 -6.80 5.60
N ARG A 79 -10.90 -5.88 6.54
CA ARG A 79 -9.58 -5.60 7.12
C ARG A 79 -8.88 -6.83 7.66
N SER A 80 -9.56 -7.56 8.56
CA SER A 80 -8.96 -8.71 9.24
C SER A 80 -8.61 -9.83 8.27
N VAL A 81 -9.46 -10.06 7.26
CA VAL A 81 -9.21 -11.04 6.19
C VAL A 81 -8.05 -10.61 5.29
N ALA A 82 -7.94 -9.31 5.02
CA ALA A 82 -6.85 -8.72 4.24
C ALA A 82 -5.55 -8.52 5.05
N GLY A 83 -5.52 -8.89 6.34
CA GLY A 83 -4.33 -8.79 7.19
C GLY A 83 -4.03 -7.39 7.74
N PHE A 84 -5.01 -6.49 7.75
CA PHE A 84 -4.90 -5.16 8.36
C PHE A 84 -5.53 -5.15 9.76
N ASN A 85 -4.85 -4.51 10.73
CA ASN A 85 -5.40 -4.25 12.06
C ASN A 85 -6.28 -2.99 12.05
N GLU A 86 -6.93 -2.66 13.16
CA GLU A 86 -7.60 -1.36 13.32
C GLU A 86 -6.59 -0.20 13.19
N PRO A 87 -6.99 0.93 12.57
CA PRO A 87 -6.15 2.12 12.51
C PRO A 87 -5.68 2.56 13.90
N VAL A 88 -4.46 3.10 13.97
CA VAL A 88 -3.89 3.65 15.20
C VAL A 88 -3.98 5.18 15.14
N ASP A 89 -4.21 5.82 16.29
CA ASP A 89 -4.27 7.28 16.35
C ASP A 89 -2.88 7.90 16.13
N VAL A 90 -2.83 8.91 15.28
CA VAL A 90 -1.67 9.78 15.05
C VAL A 90 -2.14 11.22 14.92
N PRO A 91 -1.30 12.22 15.20
CA PRO A 91 -1.64 13.63 14.99
C PRO A 91 -2.09 13.88 13.54
N GLU A 92 -3.13 14.69 13.35
CA GLU A 92 -3.63 15.02 12.00
C GLU A 92 -2.60 15.80 11.17
N ASP A 93 -1.73 16.56 11.84
CA ASP A 93 -0.58 17.25 11.28
C ASP A 93 0.68 16.39 11.19
N GLY A 94 0.60 15.11 11.58
CA GLY A 94 1.66 14.11 11.41
C GLY A 94 1.98 13.87 9.94
N GLY A 95 3.14 13.30 9.64
CA GLY A 95 3.61 13.13 8.26
C GLY A 95 2.68 12.25 7.40
N ALA A 96 2.66 12.46 6.09
CA ALA A 96 1.77 11.67 5.21
C ALA A 96 2.05 10.15 5.28
N LEU A 97 3.33 9.77 5.35
CA LEU A 97 3.74 8.37 5.53
C LEU A 97 3.28 7.82 6.88
N GLU A 98 3.41 8.61 7.96
CA GLU A 98 2.96 8.23 9.30
C GLU A 98 1.46 7.91 9.31
N ARG A 99 0.63 8.80 8.73
CA ARG A 99 -0.82 8.60 8.60
C ARG A 99 -1.16 7.36 7.75
N LEU A 100 -0.42 7.10 6.68
CA LEU A 100 -0.58 5.87 5.88
C LEU A 100 -0.31 4.61 6.73
N ILE A 101 0.82 4.57 7.43
CA ILE A 101 1.20 3.42 8.25
C ILE A 101 0.20 3.20 9.38
N ALA A 102 -0.19 4.27 10.08
CA ALA A 102 -1.22 4.27 11.10
C ALA A 102 -2.56 3.73 10.57
N PHE A 103 -2.98 4.15 9.37
CA PHE A 103 -4.20 3.65 8.72
C PHE A 103 -4.15 2.16 8.44
N THR A 104 -2.97 1.54 8.24
CA THR A 104 -2.86 0.07 8.09
C THR A 104 -2.93 -0.69 9.42
N GLY A 105 -3.02 0.02 10.54
CA GLY A 105 -3.00 -0.54 11.89
C GLY A 105 -1.59 -0.92 12.39
N ARG A 106 -0.56 -0.38 11.75
CA ARG A 106 0.83 -0.42 12.20
C ARG A 106 1.12 0.81 13.07
N ASN A 107 2.05 0.68 14.02
CA ASN A 107 2.47 1.81 14.85
C ASN A 107 3.71 2.50 14.25
N PRO A 108 3.60 3.75 13.76
CA PRO A 108 4.72 4.47 13.16
C PRO A 108 5.75 5.00 14.17
N ALA A 109 5.42 5.03 15.47
CA ALA A 109 6.33 5.49 16.53
C ALA A 109 7.22 4.36 17.11
N ARG A 110 7.23 3.19 16.46
CA ARG A 110 8.08 2.05 16.85
C ARG A 110 9.49 2.13 16.27
#